data_AF-A7VJN9-F1
#
_entry.id   AF-A7VJN9-F1
#
_cell.length_a   1.000
_cell.length_b   1.000
_cell.length_c   1.000
_cell.angle_alpha   90.00
_cell.angle_beta   90.00
_cell.angle_gamma   90.00
#
_symmetry.space_group_name_H-M   'P 1'
#
loop_
_entity.id
_entity.type
_entity.pdbx_description
1 polymer ?
#
loop_
_entity_poly.entity_id
_entity_poly.type
_entity_poly.pdbx_seq_one_letter_code
_entity_poly.pdbx_strand_id
1 'polypeptide(L)'
;YNHNFSAANNADSSEAHVEINGDANLDFLTVPLTFPEIDLPYTTLSTPSLKDFSIWEETGLKEFLKTTKQSFDLSVKAQYKKNKDKHSIAVPLGVFYEFISQKVNSLDKHFEKAKDNVLDFLTISYNEAKSKFDKYKVEKSFGELPRTFQTPGYTIPLALPSLGLPGLHIPRNQLKLSLPDFKELSTINEIYIPAMGNITYDFSFKSSVLTLNTNVGIFNQSDIVAHFLSSSVFVIDALQYKLEGTSSLTRKRGLKLATALSLSNKFVEGSHDSTISLTKKNIEASVTTTTKVHIPILRMNFKQELSGNTKSKPTLSSSTELKYDFNSSKLYSSARGSVDHKFSLETLTSYFSIESSTKGDIKGSILSREYSGTVASEASTYLNSKGSRSSVKLQAA
;
A
#
# COMPACT_ATOMS: atom_id res chain seq x y z
N TYR A 1 12.69 -36.28 -20.02
CA TYR A 1 11.59 -35.31 -19.87
C TYR A 1 10.29 -36.07 -19.85
N ASN A 2 9.48 -35.90 -18.80
CA ASN A 2 8.16 -36.50 -18.68
C ASN A 2 7.18 -35.44 -18.14
N HIS A 3 5.91 -35.55 -18.56
CA HIS A 3 4.87 -34.60 -18.19
C HIS A 3 3.55 -35.35 -17.99
N ASN A 4 2.82 -34.95 -16.96
CA ASN A 4 1.52 -35.50 -16.62
C ASN A 4 0.55 -34.35 -16.34
N PHE A 5 -0.57 -34.34 -17.05
CA PHE A 5 -1.63 -33.36 -16.90
C PHE A 5 -2.91 -34.12 -16.63
N SER A 6 -3.60 -33.77 -15.55
CA SER A 6 -4.92 -34.32 -15.25
C SER A 6 -5.86 -33.23 -14.78
N ALA A 7 -7.11 -33.36 -15.20
CA ALA A 7 -8.21 -32.53 -14.73
C ALA A 7 -9.39 -33.44 -14.43
N ALA A 8 -10.01 -33.26 -13.28
CA ALA A 8 -11.14 -34.06 -12.82
C ALA A 8 -12.23 -33.14 -12.27
N ASN A 9 -13.48 -33.49 -12.53
CA ASN A 9 -14.63 -32.77 -12.00
C ASN A 9 -15.71 -33.78 -11.64
N ASN A 10 -16.15 -33.79 -10.38
CA ASN A 10 -17.22 -34.65 -9.89
C ASN A 10 -18.22 -33.83 -9.05
N ALA A 11 -19.18 -34.49 -8.39
CA ALA A 11 -20.19 -33.81 -7.59
C ALA A 11 -19.63 -33.05 -6.36
N ASP A 12 -18.49 -33.48 -5.83
CA ASP A 12 -17.91 -33.00 -4.58
C ASP A 12 -16.67 -32.10 -4.77
N SER A 13 -15.91 -32.27 -5.85
CA SER A 13 -14.69 -31.50 -6.13
C SER A 13 -14.44 -31.25 -7.61
N SER A 14 -13.60 -30.26 -7.88
CA SER A 14 -12.95 -30.01 -9.16
C SER A 14 -11.45 -29.87 -8.91
N GLU A 15 -10.63 -30.59 -9.66
CA GLU A 15 -9.19 -30.75 -9.42
C GLU A 15 -8.43 -30.63 -10.73
N ALA A 16 -7.25 -30.00 -10.68
CA ALA A 16 -6.30 -29.94 -11.79
C ALA A 16 -4.89 -30.16 -11.26
N HIS A 17 -4.17 -31.12 -11.85
CA HIS A 17 -2.80 -31.45 -11.50
C HIS A 17 -1.89 -31.36 -12.73
N VAL A 18 -0.73 -30.76 -12.54
CA VAL A 18 0.36 -30.70 -13.51
C VAL A 18 1.63 -31.19 -12.83
N GLU A 19 2.28 -32.17 -13.42
CA GLU A 19 3.59 -32.65 -12.98
C GLU A 19 4.52 -32.68 -14.19
N ILE A 20 5.68 -32.07 -14.08
CA ILE A 20 6.69 -32.03 -15.15
C ILE A 20 8.04 -32.29 -14.53
N ASN A 21 8.79 -33.25 -15.07
CA ASN A 21 10.15 -33.51 -14.66
C ASN A 21 11.10 -33.62 -15.86
N GLY A 22 12.32 -33.17 -15.67
CA GLY A 22 13.33 -33.15 -16.71
C GLY A 22 14.73 -33.26 -16.15
N ASP A 23 15.55 -34.06 -16.84
CA ASP A 23 16.97 -34.21 -16.56
C ASP A 23 17.77 -33.71 -17.76
N ALA A 24 18.88 -33.03 -17.50
CA ALA A 24 19.83 -32.58 -18.49
C ALA A 24 21.26 -32.86 -18.00
N ASN A 25 22.08 -33.43 -18.87
CA ASN A 25 23.49 -33.63 -18.59
C ASN A 25 24.33 -32.57 -19.35
N LEU A 26 25.05 -31.75 -18.59
CA LEU A 26 25.92 -30.69 -19.09
C LEU A 26 27.41 -31.05 -18.98
N ASP A 27 27.77 -32.33 -18.86
CA ASP A 27 29.17 -32.78 -18.74
C ASP A 27 30.06 -32.27 -19.88
N PHE A 28 29.50 -31.98 -21.06
CA PHE A 28 30.24 -31.39 -22.19
C PHE A 28 30.91 -30.04 -21.84
N LEU A 29 30.38 -29.30 -20.86
CA LEU A 29 30.97 -28.04 -20.39
C LEU A 29 32.28 -28.24 -19.63
N THR A 30 32.55 -29.46 -19.16
CA THR A 30 33.81 -29.81 -18.48
C THR A 30 34.91 -30.22 -19.45
N VAL A 31 34.58 -30.40 -20.73
CA VAL A 31 35.55 -30.80 -21.75
C VAL A 31 36.49 -29.63 -22.03
N PRO A 32 37.82 -29.79 -21.85
CA PRO A 32 38.77 -28.73 -22.08
C PRO A 32 38.79 -28.32 -23.55
N LEU A 33 38.68 -27.02 -23.81
CA LEU A 33 38.77 -26.42 -25.14
C LEU A 33 40.16 -25.85 -25.37
N THR A 34 40.64 -25.95 -26.62
CA THR A 34 41.87 -25.31 -27.05
C THR A 34 41.56 -24.29 -28.12
N PHE A 35 41.90 -23.02 -27.85
CA PHE A 35 41.82 -21.92 -28.78
C PHE A 35 43.24 -21.66 -29.34
N PRO A 36 43.45 -21.84 -30.66
CA PRO A 36 44.74 -21.53 -31.26
C PRO A 36 44.98 -20.02 -31.30
N GLU A 37 46.24 -19.63 -31.50
CA GLU A 37 46.58 -18.25 -31.82
C GLU A 37 46.04 -17.89 -33.21
N ILE A 38 45.40 -16.72 -33.32
CA ILE A 38 44.77 -16.23 -34.54
C ILE A 38 45.25 -14.81 -34.79
N ASP A 39 45.77 -14.55 -35.99
CA ASP A 39 46.13 -13.21 -36.42
C ASP A 39 44.88 -12.41 -36.78
N LEU A 40 44.67 -11.26 -36.12
CA LEU A 40 43.49 -10.43 -36.36
C LEU A 40 43.66 -9.63 -37.66
N PRO A 41 42.74 -9.76 -38.63
CA PRO A 41 42.88 -9.11 -39.92
C PRO A 41 42.92 -7.58 -39.77
N TYR A 42 43.76 -6.94 -40.59
CA TYR A 42 44.01 -5.48 -40.60
C TYR A 42 44.71 -4.93 -39.34
N THR A 43 45.28 -5.79 -38.50
CA THR A 43 46.11 -5.40 -37.35
C THR A 43 47.39 -6.23 -37.30
N THR A 44 48.39 -5.83 -36.50
CA THR A 44 49.58 -6.66 -36.19
C THR A 44 49.42 -7.43 -34.88
N LEU A 45 48.19 -7.54 -34.35
CA LEU A 45 47.89 -8.22 -33.09
C LEU A 45 47.40 -9.64 -33.35
N SER A 46 47.91 -10.58 -32.55
CA SER A 46 47.49 -11.98 -32.55
C SER A 46 46.82 -12.29 -31.21
N THR A 47 45.75 -13.09 -31.23
CA THR A 47 45.11 -13.56 -30.00
C THR A 47 45.99 -14.63 -29.35
N PRO A 48 46.22 -14.61 -28.02
CA PRO A 48 47.06 -15.60 -27.38
C PRO A 48 46.44 -17.01 -27.49
N SER A 49 47.29 -18.03 -27.69
CA SER A 49 46.82 -19.43 -27.65
C SER A 49 46.38 -19.79 -26.24
N LEU A 50 45.22 -20.43 -26.10
CA LEU A 50 44.65 -20.80 -24.81
C LEU A 50 44.31 -22.29 -24.83
N LYS A 51 45.04 -23.08 -24.05
CA LYS A 51 44.88 -24.54 -23.96
C LYS A 51 44.14 -24.91 -22.68
N ASP A 52 43.49 -26.06 -22.70
CA ASP A 52 42.84 -26.68 -21.56
C ASP A 52 41.77 -25.81 -20.86
N PHE A 53 41.06 -24.97 -21.63
CA PHE A 53 40.02 -24.09 -21.11
C PHE A 53 38.72 -24.84 -20.82
N SER A 54 38.38 -25.00 -19.54
CA SER A 54 37.09 -25.57 -19.14
C SER A 54 36.06 -24.47 -18.96
N ILE A 55 35.02 -24.45 -19.80
CA ILE A 55 33.92 -23.48 -19.66
C ILE A 55 33.29 -23.60 -18.26
N TRP A 56 33.13 -24.83 -17.75
CA TRP A 56 32.55 -25.10 -16.43
C TRP A 56 33.31 -24.44 -15.28
N GLU A 57 34.63 -24.52 -15.28
CA GLU A 57 35.50 -23.97 -14.23
C GLU A 57 35.71 -22.45 -14.41
N GLU A 58 36.03 -22.02 -15.62
CA GLU A 58 36.56 -20.67 -15.90
C GLU A 58 35.46 -19.59 -16.01
N THR A 59 34.22 -19.96 -16.34
CA THR A 59 33.11 -19.00 -16.47
C THR A 59 32.30 -18.80 -15.18
N GLY A 60 32.63 -19.52 -14.11
CA GLY A 60 31.88 -19.50 -12.85
C GLY A 60 30.58 -20.33 -12.85
N LEU A 61 30.30 -21.06 -13.94
CA LEU A 61 29.12 -21.95 -14.03
C LEU A 61 29.14 -23.03 -12.94
N LYS A 62 30.30 -23.54 -12.57
CA LYS A 62 30.46 -24.48 -11.45
C LYS A 62 29.91 -23.92 -10.13
N GLU A 63 30.22 -22.67 -9.83
CA GLU A 63 29.77 -22.03 -8.59
C GLU A 63 28.27 -21.76 -8.59
N PHE A 64 27.70 -21.44 -9.76
CA PHE A 64 26.28 -21.15 -9.93
C PHE A 64 25.41 -22.41 -9.98
N LEU A 65 25.73 -23.36 -10.88
CA LEU A 65 24.93 -24.55 -11.16
C LEU A 65 25.21 -25.72 -10.21
N LYS A 66 26.33 -25.68 -9.46
CA LYS A 66 26.83 -26.66 -8.49
C LYS A 66 27.14 -28.07 -9.03
N THR A 67 26.48 -28.52 -10.09
CA THR A 67 26.64 -29.85 -10.69
C THR A 67 26.35 -29.80 -12.20
N THR A 68 27.02 -30.60 -13.02
CA THR A 68 26.72 -30.73 -14.46
C THR A 68 25.46 -31.55 -14.73
N LYS A 69 25.08 -32.41 -13.78
CA LYS A 69 23.82 -33.16 -13.81
C LYS A 69 22.71 -32.28 -13.25
N GLN A 70 21.93 -31.68 -14.15
CA GLN A 70 20.80 -30.83 -13.81
C GLN A 70 19.52 -31.64 -13.84
N SER A 71 18.66 -31.42 -12.85
CA SER A 71 17.30 -31.95 -12.85
C SER A 71 16.33 -30.89 -12.34
N PHE A 72 15.08 -30.99 -12.77
CA PHE A 72 13.99 -30.23 -12.20
C PHE A 72 12.72 -31.06 -12.09
N ASP A 73 11.95 -30.76 -11.05
CA ASP A 73 10.63 -31.28 -10.76
C ASP A 73 9.68 -30.09 -10.55
N LEU A 74 8.59 -30.05 -11.30
CA LEU A 74 7.51 -29.08 -11.16
C LEU A 74 6.23 -29.84 -10.82
N SER A 75 5.56 -29.43 -9.75
CA SER A 75 4.25 -29.92 -9.35
C SER A 75 3.31 -28.75 -9.09
N VAL A 76 2.15 -28.76 -9.73
CA VAL A 76 1.08 -27.79 -9.51
C VAL A 76 -0.21 -28.56 -9.28
N LYS A 77 -0.90 -28.25 -8.18
CA LYS A 77 -2.17 -28.86 -7.82
C LYS A 77 -3.15 -27.78 -7.39
N ALA A 78 -4.26 -27.67 -8.09
CA ALA A 78 -5.38 -26.84 -7.71
C ALA A 78 -6.59 -27.72 -7.40
N GLN A 79 -7.24 -27.50 -6.25
CA GLN A 79 -8.44 -28.21 -5.86
C GLN A 79 -9.50 -27.24 -5.36
N TYR A 80 -10.71 -27.40 -5.86
CA TYR A 80 -11.91 -26.77 -5.35
C TYR A 80 -12.85 -27.83 -4.81
N LYS A 81 -13.04 -27.87 -3.49
CA LYS A 81 -14.04 -28.71 -2.84
C LYS A 81 -15.36 -27.95 -2.78
N LYS A 82 -16.36 -28.41 -3.53
CA LYS A 82 -17.66 -27.74 -3.67
C LYS A 82 -18.40 -27.72 -2.34
N ASN A 83 -19.08 -26.61 -2.07
CA ASN A 83 -20.04 -26.54 -0.97
C ASN A 83 -21.44 -26.89 -1.50
N LYS A 84 -22.15 -27.78 -0.80
CA LYS A 84 -23.54 -28.18 -1.13
C LYS A 84 -24.57 -27.22 -0.52
N ASP A 85 -24.15 -26.38 0.42
CA ASP A 85 -25.00 -25.34 1.02
C ASP A 85 -25.29 -24.24 -0.01
N LYS A 86 -26.53 -23.77 -0.02
CA LYS A 86 -26.96 -22.62 -0.83
C LYS A 86 -27.31 -21.47 0.10
N HIS A 87 -26.85 -20.27 -0.24
CA HIS A 87 -27.37 -19.06 0.38
C HIS A 87 -28.47 -18.50 -0.51
N SER A 88 -29.68 -18.40 0.03
CA SER A 88 -30.76 -17.62 -0.56
C SER A 88 -30.55 -16.16 -0.16
N ILE A 89 -30.18 -15.30 -1.10
CA ILE A 89 -30.31 -13.87 -0.86
C ILE A 89 -31.75 -13.53 -1.19
N ALA A 90 -32.57 -13.32 -0.16
CA ALA A 90 -33.86 -12.67 -0.31
C ALA A 90 -33.56 -11.21 -0.67
N VAL A 91 -33.58 -10.90 -1.96
CA VAL A 91 -33.48 -9.51 -2.41
C VAL A 91 -34.91 -9.10 -2.68
N PRO A 92 -35.56 -8.31 -1.81
CA PRO A 92 -36.86 -7.75 -2.11
C PRO A 92 -36.66 -6.62 -3.14
N LEU A 93 -36.23 -6.97 -4.36
CA LEU A 93 -35.91 -6.04 -5.44
C LEU A 93 -37.11 -5.15 -5.76
N GLY A 94 -38.34 -5.64 -5.56
CA GLY A 94 -39.56 -4.83 -5.62
C GLY A 94 -39.59 -3.70 -4.58
N VAL A 95 -39.32 -3.98 -3.29
CA VAL A 95 -39.30 -2.98 -2.21
C VAL A 95 -38.10 -2.05 -2.33
N PHE A 96 -36.94 -2.59 -2.72
CA PHE A 96 -35.74 -1.80 -2.99
C PHE A 96 -35.95 -0.85 -4.19
N TYR A 97 -36.62 -1.31 -5.26
CA TYR A 97 -37.00 -0.47 -6.40
C TYR A 97 -38.00 0.61 -6.00
N GLU A 98 -39.05 0.28 -5.24
CA GLU A 98 -39.99 1.30 -4.71
C GLU A 98 -39.28 2.35 -3.86
N PHE A 99 -38.35 1.93 -3.00
CA PHE A 99 -37.56 2.84 -2.19
C PHE A 99 -36.62 3.73 -3.03
N ILE A 100 -35.89 3.15 -4.00
CA ILE A 100 -34.97 3.88 -4.86
C ILE A 100 -35.74 4.82 -5.79
N SER A 101 -36.84 4.40 -6.41
CA SER A 101 -37.67 5.27 -7.25
C SER A 101 -38.24 6.46 -6.47
N GLN A 102 -38.74 6.25 -5.24
CA GLN A 102 -39.18 7.34 -4.37
C GLN A 102 -38.02 8.28 -3.99
N LYS A 103 -36.85 7.73 -3.64
CA LYS A 103 -35.67 8.53 -3.26
C LYS A 103 -35.05 9.26 -4.43
N VAL A 104 -35.07 8.70 -5.63
CA VAL A 104 -34.59 9.34 -6.86
C VAL A 104 -35.49 10.52 -7.21
N ASN A 105 -36.82 10.40 -7.12
CA ASN A 105 -37.74 11.53 -7.31
C ASN A 105 -37.52 12.65 -6.27
N SER A 106 -37.23 12.28 -5.02
CA SER A 106 -36.87 13.24 -3.96
C SER A 106 -35.50 13.89 -4.20
N LEU A 107 -34.52 13.11 -4.67
CA LEU A 107 -33.18 13.58 -4.99
C LEU A 107 -33.19 14.54 -6.17
N ASP A 108 -34.00 14.26 -7.20
CA ASP A 108 -34.18 15.12 -8.37
C ASP A 108 -34.68 16.50 -7.93
N LYS A 109 -35.67 16.55 -7.03
CA LYS A 109 -36.17 17.80 -6.45
C LYS A 109 -35.12 18.55 -5.60
N HIS A 110 -34.30 17.84 -4.83
CA HIS A 110 -33.22 18.45 -4.03
C HIS A 110 -32.06 18.92 -4.90
N PHE A 111 -31.72 18.18 -5.95
CA PHE A 111 -30.69 18.51 -6.91
C PHE A 111 -31.09 19.74 -7.72
N GLU A 112 -32.34 19.82 -8.20
CA GLU A 112 -32.88 21.02 -8.86
C GLU A 112 -32.79 22.25 -7.95
N LYS A 113 -33.19 22.11 -6.68
CA LYS A 113 -33.09 23.20 -5.69
C LYS A 113 -31.63 23.60 -5.39
N ALA A 114 -30.73 22.63 -5.28
CA ALA A 114 -29.31 22.90 -5.04
C ALA A 114 -28.65 23.55 -6.26
N LYS A 115 -28.99 23.10 -7.47
CA LYS A 115 -28.56 23.69 -8.75
C LYS A 115 -29.00 25.15 -8.84
N ASP A 116 -30.27 25.44 -8.56
CA ASP A 116 -30.79 26.82 -8.57
C ASP A 116 -30.08 27.71 -7.55
N ASN A 117 -29.85 27.21 -6.32
CA ASN A 117 -29.13 27.96 -5.28
C ASN A 117 -27.67 28.24 -5.66
N VAL A 118 -26.97 27.27 -6.27
CA VAL A 118 -25.59 27.44 -6.73
C VAL A 118 -25.54 28.44 -7.87
N LEU A 119 -26.50 28.37 -8.79
CA LEU A 119 -26.58 29.30 -9.91
C LEU A 119 -26.87 30.73 -9.46
N ASP A 120 -27.76 30.91 -8.48
CA ASP A 120 -28.04 32.21 -7.87
C ASP A 120 -26.84 32.74 -7.09
N PHE A 121 -26.17 31.88 -6.30
CA PHE A 121 -24.95 32.27 -5.59
C PHE A 121 -23.85 32.72 -6.55
N LEU A 122 -23.59 31.98 -7.63
CA LEU A 122 -22.59 32.34 -8.64
C LEU A 122 -22.96 33.65 -9.34
N THR A 123 -24.24 33.86 -9.64
CA THR A 123 -24.73 35.09 -10.28
C THR A 123 -24.58 36.29 -9.35
N ILE A 124 -24.98 36.16 -8.07
CA ILE A 124 -24.86 37.21 -7.05
C ILE A 124 -23.39 37.53 -6.80
N SER A 125 -22.55 36.52 -6.57
CA SER A 125 -21.12 36.71 -6.30
C SER A 125 -20.40 37.37 -7.48
N TYR A 126 -20.75 37.00 -8.73
CA TYR A 126 -20.21 37.64 -9.93
C TYR A 126 -20.62 39.11 -10.02
N ASN A 127 -21.91 39.42 -9.80
CA ASN A 127 -22.42 40.78 -9.84
C ASN A 127 -21.82 41.65 -8.72
N GLU A 128 -21.61 41.10 -7.52
CA GLU A 128 -20.98 41.80 -6.41
C GLU A 128 -19.50 42.07 -6.67
N ALA A 129 -18.77 41.09 -7.23
CA ALA A 129 -17.38 41.27 -7.63
C ALA A 129 -17.25 42.31 -8.76
N LYS A 130 -18.13 42.26 -9.75
CA LYS A 130 -18.21 43.25 -10.83
C LYS A 130 -18.53 44.64 -10.29
N SER A 131 -19.49 44.77 -9.37
CA SER A 131 -19.84 46.05 -8.74
C SER A 131 -18.68 46.61 -7.90
N LYS A 132 -17.99 45.79 -7.11
CA LYS A 132 -16.78 46.22 -6.38
C LYS A 132 -15.68 46.64 -7.34
N PHE A 133 -15.43 45.88 -8.41
CA PHE A 133 -14.47 46.25 -9.46
C PHE A 133 -14.82 47.59 -10.12
N ASP A 134 -16.08 47.78 -10.49
CA ASP A 134 -16.59 49.03 -11.08
C ASP A 134 -16.49 50.20 -10.07
N LYS A 135 -16.78 49.97 -8.77
CA LYS A 135 -16.63 50.97 -7.70
C LYS A 135 -15.17 51.35 -7.46
N TYR A 136 -14.26 50.39 -7.39
CA TYR A 136 -12.83 50.66 -7.26
C TYR A 136 -12.25 51.41 -8.47
N LYS A 137 -12.80 51.20 -9.67
CA LYS A 137 -12.47 51.99 -10.87
C LYS A 137 -12.98 53.43 -10.80
N VAL A 138 -14.11 53.68 -10.15
CA VAL A 138 -14.68 55.02 -9.95
C VAL A 138 -14.00 55.77 -8.80
N GLU A 139 -13.70 55.11 -7.68
CA GLU A 139 -12.96 55.68 -6.54
C GLU A 139 -11.48 55.90 -6.86
N LYS A 140 -10.86 55.01 -7.64
CA LYS A 140 -9.58 55.30 -8.31
C LYS A 140 -9.82 55.84 -9.71
N SER A 141 -10.47 56.99 -9.81
CA SER A 141 -10.10 57.89 -10.90
C SER A 141 -8.59 58.07 -10.81
N PHE A 142 -7.84 57.60 -11.82
CA PHE A 142 -6.43 57.90 -12.04
C PHE A 142 -6.23 59.40 -12.37
N GLY A 143 -6.86 60.27 -11.58
CA GLY A 143 -6.79 61.73 -11.64
C GLY A 143 -5.65 62.30 -10.79
N GLU A 144 -5.02 61.49 -9.93
CA GLU A 144 -3.94 61.94 -9.03
C GLU A 144 -2.69 61.05 -9.06
N LEU A 145 -2.38 60.44 -10.21
CA LEU A 145 -1.04 59.88 -10.43
C LEU A 145 -0.28 60.77 -11.43
N PRO A 146 1.01 61.10 -11.18
CA PRO A 146 1.76 61.98 -12.06
C PRO A 146 1.81 61.34 -13.46
N ARG A 147 1.23 62.01 -14.46
CA ARG A 147 1.17 61.51 -15.85
C ARG A 147 2.52 61.54 -16.58
N THR A 148 3.57 61.96 -15.88
CA THR A 148 4.93 62.07 -16.39
C THR A 148 5.91 61.83 -15.25
N PHE A 149 6.78 60.84 -15.39
CA PHE A 149 7.98 60.70 -14.56
C PHE A 149 9.11 61.54 -15.18
N GLN A 150 9.71 62.43 -14.40
CA GLN A 150 10.83 63.29 -14.80
C GLN A 150 12.10 62.85 -14.06
N THR A 151 13.13 62.47 -14.81
CA THR A 151 14.53 62.32 -14.34
C THR A 151 15.42 63.27 -15.16
N PRO A 152 16.56 63.77 -14.64
CA PRO A 152 17.36 64.76 -15.35
C PRO A 152 17.87 64.18 -16.68
N GLY A 153 17.20 64.53 -17.79
CA GLY A 153 17.53 64.07 -19.14
C GLY A 153 16.33 63.74 -20.02
N TYR A 154 15.28 63.07 -19.54
CA TYR A 154 14.17 62.58 -20.40
C TYR A 154 12.84 62.38 -19.64
N THR A 155 11.71 62.55 -20.35
CA THR A 155 10.33 62.33 -19.84
C THR A 155 9.66 61.20 -20.61
N ILE A 156 9.07 60.20 -19.91
CA ILE A 156 8.33 59.08 -20.53
C ILE A 156 6.83 59.17 -20.16
N PRO A 157 5.91 59.28 -21.12
CA PRO A 157 4.46 59.18 -20.87
C PRO A 157 3.96 57.73 -20.96
N LEU A 158 3.13 57.31 -20.00
CA LEU A 158 2.55 55.96 -19.92
C LEU A 158 1.02 56.04 -20.05
N ALA A 159 0.43 55.45 -21.10
CA ALA A 159 -1.02 55.35 -21.28
C ALA A 159 -1.46 53.88 -21.35
N LEU A 160 -2.41 53.46 -20.50
CA LEU A 160 -3.01 52.12 -20.49
C LEU A 160 -4.49 52.19 -20.93
N PRO A 161 -4.98 51.26 -21.78
CA PRO A 161 -6.39 51.19 -22.16
C PRO A 161 -7.27 50.61 -21.04
N SER A 162 -8.55 51.01 -20.99
CA SER A 162 -9.46 50.64 -19.89
C SER A 162 -9.98 49.21 -20.00
N LEU A 163 -9.65 48.32 -19.05
CA LEU A 163 -10.31 47.03 -18.86
C LEU A 163 -11.71 47.19 -18.22
N GLY A 164 -12.67 46.39 -18.67
CA GLY A 164 -14.00 46.23 -18.05
C GLY A 164 -14.46 44.77 -18.13
N LEU A 165 -15.18 44.28 -17.11
CA LEU A 165 -15.71 42.91 -17.08
C LEU A 165 -17.07 42.85 -17.83
N PRO A 166 -17.29 41.85 -18.72
CA PRO A 166 -18.55 41.69 -19.44
C PRO A 166 -19.72 41.23 -18.54
N GLY A 167 -20.94 41.18 -19.05
CA GLY A 167 -22.09 40.61 -18.32
C GLY A 167 -22.14 39.09 -18.44
N LEU A 168 -22.40 38.37 -17.32
CA LEU A 168 -22.53 36.91 -17.31
C LEU A 168 -24.01 36.50 -17.40
N HIS A 169 -24.40 35.77 -18.44
CA HIS A 169 -25.75 35.22 -18.61
C HIS A 169 -25.67 33.69 -18.71
N ILE A 170 -26.09 32.97 -17.67
CA ILE A 170 -26.01 31.50 -17.62
C ILE A 170 -27.37 30.89 -17.99
N PRO A 171 -27.46 30.03 -19.03
CA PRO A 171 -28.72 29.40 -19.42
C PRO A 171 -29.19 28.34 -18.39
N ARG A 172 -30.43 28.43 -17.88
CA ARG A 172 -30.96 27.55 -16.82
C ARG A 172 -31.41 26.14 -17.27
N ASN A 173 -31.60 25.88 -18.56
CA ASN A 173 -32.39 24.72 -19.03
C ASN A 173 -31.61 23.53 -19.63
N GLN A 174 -30.28 23.42 -19.49
CA GLN A 174 -29.48 22.47 -20.29
C GLN A 174 -29.05 21.16 -19.61
N LEU A 175 -29.39 20.91 -18.35
CA LEU A 175 -28.99 19.68 -17.64
C LEU A 175 -30.22 19.01 -17.02
N LYS A 176 -30.83 18.05 -17.74
CA LYS A 176 -31.89 17.18 -17.25
C LYS A 176 -31.36 15.75 -17.21
N LEU A 177 -31.24 15.16 -16.03
CA LEU A 177 -30.76 13.79 -15.86
C LEU A 177 -31.96 12.83 -15.99
N SER A 178 -32.08 12.12 -17.11
CA SER A 178 -33.07 11.04 -17.26
C SER A 178 -32.39 9.69 -17.14
N LEU A 179 -32.79 8.89 -16.14
CA LEU A 179 -32.31 7.53 -15.94
C LEU A 179 -33.20 6.50 -16.69
N PRO A 180 -32.66 5.34 -17.11
CA PRO A 180 -33.43 4.29 -17.81
C PRO A 180 -34.44 3.59 -16.88
N ASP A 181 -35.57 3.13 -17.44
CA ASP A 181 -36.61 2.37 -16.73
C ASP A 181 -36.29 0.86 -16.77
N PHE A 182 -35.88 0.29 -15.63
CA PHE A 182 -35.46 -1.12 -15.50
C PHE A 182 -36.57 -2.00 -14.89
N LYS A 183 -37.79 -1.98 -15.44
CA LYS A 183 -38.95 -2.76 -14.95
C LYS A 183 -38.74 -4.28 -14.94
N GLU A 184 -37.79 -4.79 -15.72
CA GLU A 184 -37.57 -6.22 -15.95
C GLU A 184 -36.94 -6.96 -14.75
N LEU A 185 -36.32 -6.25 -13.80
CA LEU A 185 -35.65 -6.84 -12.61
C LEU A 185 -36.58 -7.07 -11.41
N SER A 186 -37.85 -6.65 -11.49
CA SER A 186 -38.83 -6.70 -10.40
C SER A 186 -39.36 -8.11 -10.08
N THR A 187 -39.04 -9.12 -10.91
CA THR A 187 -39.57 -10.50 -10.79
C THR A 187 -38.60 -11.47 -10.11
N ILE A 188 -37.35 -11.07 -9.84
CA ILE A 188 -36.32 -11.92 -9.21
C ILE A 188 -36.37 -11.71 -7.69
N ASN A 189 -37.00 -12.61 -6.95
CA ASN A 189 -37.10 -12.50 -5.49
C ASN A 189 -36.01 -13.26 -4.72
N GLU A 190 -35.35 -14.21 -5.36
CA GLU A 190 -34.31 -15.02 -4.74
C GLU A 190 -33.21 -15.32 -5.76
N ILE A 191 -31.97 -15.01 -5.39
CA ILE A 191 -30.78 -15.46 -6.10
C ILE A 191 -30.12 -16.52 -5.23
N TYR A 192 -29.98 -17.74 -5.78
CA TYR A 192 -29.28 -18.84 -5.13
C TYR A 192 -27.79 -18.78 -5.49
N ILE A 193 -26.97 -18.28 -4.56
CA ILE A 193 -25.52 -18.33 -4.71
C ILE A 193 -25.03 -19.55 -3.91
N PRO A 194 -24.37 -20.54 -4.53
CA PRO A 194 -23.76 -21.63 -3.79
C PRO A 194 -22.77 -21.03 -2.79
N ALA A 195 -22.79 -21.52 -1.55
CA ALA A 195 -21.80 -21.13 -0.58
C ALA A 195 -20.40 -21.42 -1.14
N MET A 196 -19.41 -20.58 -0.83
CA MET A 196 -18.05 -20.81 -1.32
C MET A 196 -17.53 -22.15 -0.79
N GLY A 197 -16.95 -22.97 -1.66
CA GLY A 197 -16.24 -24.18 -1.29
C GLY A 197 -14.88 -23.92 -0.65
N ASN A 198 -14.11 -24.99 -0.40
CA ASN A 198 -12.70 -24.83 -0.04
C ASN A 198 -11.85 -24.78 -1.31
N ILE A 199 -10.91 -23.86 -1.38
CA ILE A 199 -9.94 -23.75 -2.48
C ILE A 199 -8.57 -24.07 -1.90
N THR A 200 -7.80 -24.94 -2.54
CA THR A 200 -6.39 -25.13 -2.26
C THR A 200 -5.60 -25.06 -3.56
N TYR A 201 -4.41 -24.48 -3.48
CA TYR A 201 -3.44 -24.40 -4.55
C TYR A 201 -2.06 -24.70 -3.98
N ASP A 202 -1.43 -25.74 -4.50
CA ASP A 202 -0.11 -26.19 -4.17
C ASP A 202 0.77 -26.05 -5.41
N PHE A 203 1.91 -25.40 -5.24
CA PHE A 203 2.95 -25.26 -6.23
C PHE A 203 4.27 -25.67 -5.59
N SER A 204 5.01 -26.54 -6.26
CA SER A 204 6.36 -26.91 -5.89
C SER A 204 7.21 -26.94 -7.14
N PHE A 205 8.32 -26.23 -7.13
CA PHE A 205 9.35 -26.31 -8.15
C PHE A 205 10.66 -26.60 -7.47
N LYS A 206 11.31 -27.71 -7.83
CA LYS A 206 12.59 -28.11 -7.29
C LYS A 206 13.56 -28.26 -8.45
N SER A 207 14.75 -27.68 -8.32
CA SER A 207 15.87 -27.87 -9.23
C SER A 207 17.16 -28.01 -8.43
N SER A 208 18.26 -28.26 -9.14
CA SER A 208 19.61 -28.33 -8.54
C SER A 208 20.03 -27.03 -7.81
N VAL A 209 19.42 -25.89 -8.14
CA VAL A 209 19.80 -24.57 -7.60
C VAL A 209 18.70 -23.86 -6.81
N LEU A 210 17.44 -24.27 -7.01
CA LEU A 210 16.28 -23.56 -6.48
C LEU A 210 15.19 -24.54 -6.06
N THR A 211 14.66 -24.38 -4.85
CA THR A 211 13.39 -24.98 -4.43
C THR A 211 12.41 -23.86 -4.10
N LEU A 212 11.31 -23.78 -4.83
CA LEU A 212 10.18 -22.90 -4.56
C LEU A 212 8.99 -23.73 -4.11
N ASN A 213 8.36 -23.34 -3.03
CA ASN A 213 7.09 -23.91 -2.61
C ASN A 213 6.09 -22.78 -2.40
N THR A 214 4.85 -22.98 -2.84
CA THR A 214 3.75 -22.06 -2.58
C THR A 214 2.50 -22.87 -2.29
N ASN A 215 1.90 -22.64 -1.14
CA ASN A 215 0.65 -23.23 -0.71
C ASN A 215 -0.32 -22.08 -0.41
N VAL A 216 -1.48 -22.10 -1.05
CA VAL A 216 -2.57 -21.16 -0.83
C VAL A 216 -3.78 -21.98 -0.48
N GLY A 217 -4.58 -21.54 0.48
CA GLY A 217 -5.93 -22.04 0.54
C GLY A 217 -6.90 -21.16 1.28
N ILE A 218 -8.16 -21.33 0.90
CA ILE A 218 -9.31 -20.61 1.43
C ILE A 218 -10.30 -21.66 1.89
N PHE A 219 -10.59 -21.69 3.18
CA PHE A 219 -11.49 -22.64 3.80
C PHE A 219 -12.75 -21.93 4.27
N ASN A 220 -13.91 -22.40 3.82
CA ASN A 220 -15.20 -21.90 4.29
C ASN A 220 -15.82 -22.92 5.26
N GLN A 221 -15.46 -22.82 6.54
CA GLN A 221 -16.00 -23.65 7.62
C GLN A 221 -16.89 -22.80 8.54
N SER A 222 -16.78 -22.90 9.87
CA SER A 222 -17.45 -21.97 10.78
C SER A 222 -16.98 -20.53 10.57
N ASP A 223 -15.67 -20.37 10.41
CA ASP A 223 -15.00 -19.12 10.02
C ASP A 223 -14.49 -19.26 8.58
N ILE A 224 -14.35 -18.15 7.87
CA ILE A 224 -13.66 -18.13 6.57
C ILE A 224 -12.18 -17.90 6.85
N VAL A 225 -11.32 -18.82 6.48
CA VAL A 225 -9.88 -18.74 6.73
C VAL A 225 -9.12 -18.83 5.43
N ALA A 226 -8.37 -17.78 5.11
CA ALA A 226 -7.36 -17.79 4.07
C ALA A 226 -5.99 -18.02 4.70
N HIS A 227 -5.19 -18.89 4.10
CA HIS A 227 -3.79 -19.08 4.43
C HIS A 227 -2.96 -19.07 3.15
N PHE A 228 -1.75 -18.57 3.26
CA PHE A 228 -0.77 -18.51 2.19
C PHE A 228 0.61 -18.75 2.79
N LEU A 229 1.38 -19.61 2.16
CA LEU A 229 2.76 -19.89 2.49
C LEU A 229 3.53 -19.89 1.17
N SER A 230 4.56 -19.08 1.05
CA SER A 230 5.51 -19.13 -0.05
C SER A 230 6.92 -19.15 0.49
N SER A 231 7.75 -20.06 -0.01
CA SER A 231 9.13 -20.17 0.43
C SER A 231 10.07 -20.49 -0.73
N SER A 232 11.30 -20.03 -0.58
CA SER A 232 12.40 -20.24 -1.51
C SER A 232 13.63 -20.71 -0.76
N VAL A 233 14.21 -21.81 -1.21
CA VAL A 233 15.55 -22.27 -0.85
C VAL A 233 16.40 -22.17 -2.11
N PHE A 234 17.31 -21.19 -2.14
CA PHE A 234 18.19 -20.93 -3.27
C PHE A 234 19.66 -21.02 -2.84
N VAL A 235 20.53 -21.35 -3.78
CA VAL A 235 21.99 -21.44 -3.56
C VAL A 235 22.59 -20.13 -3.05
N ILE A 236 22.01 -18.98 -3.42
CA ILE A 236 22.38 -17.67 -2.88
C ILE A 236 21.45 -17.35 -1.70
N ASP A 237 22.02 -17.29 -0.48
CA ASP A 237 21.30 -16.97 0.76
C ASP A 237 20.41 -15.72 0.66
N ALA A 238 20.82 -14.72 -0.12
CA ALA A 238 20.07 -13.49 -0.33
C ALA A 238 18.66 -13.72 -0.90
N LEU A 239 18.48 -14.80 -1.67
CA LEU A 239 17.26 -15.15 -2.37
C LEU A 239 16.44 -16.21 -1.64
N GLN A 240 16.90 -16.67 -0.47
CA GLN A 240 16.14 -17.54 0.41
C GLN A 240 15.09 -16.71 1.16
N TYR A 241 13.84 -17.13 1.15
CA TYR A 241 12.79 -16.45 1.90
C TYR A 241 11.70 -17.40 2.36
N LYS A 242 10.95 -16.95 3.37
CA LYS A 242 9.72 -17.58 3.84
C LYS A 242 8.69 -16.47 4.11
N LEU A 243 7.58 -16.51 3.39
CA LEU A 243 6.47 -15.58 3.48
C LEU A 243 5.23 -16.36 3.90
N GLU A 244 4.68 -16.07 5.06
CA GLU A 244 3.47 -16.73 5.58
C GLU A 244 2.39 -15.69 5.86
N GLY A 245 1.16 -16.00 5.50
CA GLY A 245 0.02 -15.12 5.70
C GLY A 245 -1.20 -15.93 6.11
N THR A 246 -1.94 -15.44 7.10
CA THR A 246 -3.25 -15.97 7.47
C THR A 246 -4.24 -14.82 7.63
N SER A 247 -5.46 -15.00 7.16
CA SER A 247 -6.56 -14.07 7.39
C SER A 247 -7.81 -14.85 7.74
N SER A 248 -8.51 -14.46 8.78
CA SER A 248 -9.69 -15.16 9.27
C SER A 248 -10.85 -14.19 9.52
N LEU A 249 -12.03 -14.59 9.05
CA LEU A 249 -13.29 -13.89 9.28
C LEU A 249 -14.22 -14.76 10.12
N THR A 250 -14.30 -14.42 11.41
CA THR A 250 -15.24 -15.05 12.35
C THR A 250 -16.62 -14.42 12.23
N ARG A 251 -17.66 -15.28 12.22
CA ARG A 251 -19.07 -14.87 12.01
C ARG A 251 -20.01 -15.16 13.19
N LYS A 252 -19.75 -16.23 13.96
CA LYS A 252 -20.72 -16.77 14.93
C LYS A 252 -20.86 -15.98 16.24
N ARG A 253 -19.85 -15.19 16.66
CA ARG A 253 -19.82 -14.49 17.96
C ARG A 253 -19.63 -12.98 17.83
N GLY A 254 -20.08 -12.41 16.70
CA GLY A 254 -19.69 -11.08 16.24
C GLY A 254 -18.80 -11.19 15.01
N LEU A 255 -18.62 -10.09 14.30
CA LEU A 255 -17.79 -10.03 13.10
C LEU A 255 -16.36 -9.70 13.53
N LYS A 256 -15.42 -10.61 13.33
CA LYS A 256 -14.00 -10.38 13.64
C LYS A 256 -13.16 -10.72 12.41
N LEU A 257 -12.37 -9.76 11.95
CA LEU A 257 -11.35 -9.94 10.92
C LEU A 257 -9.99 -9.91 11.60
N ALA A 258 -9.22 -10.99 11.49
CA ALA A 258 -7.86 -11.06 12.00
C ALA A 258 -6.90 -11.48 10.88
N THR A 259 -5.81 -10.75 10.71
CA THR A 259 -4.79 -11.02 9.68
C THR A 259 -3.42 -11.05 10.33
N ALA A 260 -2.62 -12.05 10.01
CA ALA A 260 -1.22 -12.18 10.41
C ALA A 260 -0.37 -12.43 9.16
N LEU A 261 0.71 -11.69 8.99
CA LEU A 261 1.66 -11.82 7.88
C LEU A 261 3.08 -11.85 8.45
N SER A 262 3.94 -12.74 7.95
CA SER A 262 5.34 -12.85 8.34
C SER A 262 6.23 -13.00 7.11
N LEU A 263 7.35 -12.30 7.10
CA LEU A 263 8.42 -12.43 6.12
C LEU A 263 9.71 -12.73 6.86
N SER A 264 10.43 -13.75 6.41
CA SER A 264 11.75 -14.11 6.91
C SER A 264 12.70 -14.23 5.73
N ASN A 265 13.79 -13.47 5.80
CA ASN A 265 14.94 -13.51 4.90
C ASN A 265 16.18 -13.12 5.72
N LYS A 266 17.36 -13.55 5.29
CA LYS A 266 18.64 -13.26 5.96
C LYS A 266 18.87 -11.77 6.25
N PHE A 267 18.38 -10.90 5.37
CA PHE A 267 18.60 -9.45 5.44
C PHE A 267 17.38 -8.67 5.93
N VAL A 268 16.17 -9.24 5.84
CA VAL A 268 14.93 -8.56 6.23
C VAL A 268 13.98 -9.57 6.86
N GLU A 269 13.52 -9.25 8.06
CA GLU A 269 12.42 -9.94 8.74
C GLU A 269 11.29 -8.95 8.95
N GLY A 270 10.05 -9.40 8.85
CA GLY A 270 8.89 -8.57 9.15
C GLY A 270 7.73 -9.39 9.67
N SER A 271 6.91 -8.80 10.54
CA SER A 271 5.63 -9.35 10.95
C SER A 271 4.57 -8.25 10.96
N HIS A 272 3.34 -8.61 10.64
CA HIS A 272 2.19 -7.72 10.68
C HIS A 272 0.97 -8.46 11.18
N ASP A 273 0.47 -8.07 12.33
CA ASP A 273 -0.72 -8.61 12.96
C ASP A 273 -1.78 -7.52 13.05
N SER A 274 -2.97 -7.77 12.53
CA SER A 274 -4.11 -6.86 12.63
C SER A 274 -5.36 -7.61 13.08
N THR A 275 -6.19 -6.92 13.84
CA THR A 275 -7.48 -7.43 14.28
C THR A 275 -8.49 -6.29 14.31
N ILE A 276 -9.66 -6.52 13.72
CA ILE A 276 -10.83 -5.66 13.85
C ILE A 276 -11.97 -6.54 14.33
N SER A 277 -12.59 -6.18 15.44
CA SER A 277 -13.67 -6.93 16.08
C SER A 277 -14.87 -6.01 16.28
N LEU A 278 -15.99 -6.38 15.67
CA LEU A 278 -17.28 -5.72 15.79
C LEU A 278 -18.24 -6.64 16.55
N THR A 279 -18.58 -6.21 17.76
CA THR A 279 -19.57 -6.89 18.60
C THR A 279 -20.80 -5.99 18.76
N LYS A 280 -21.88 -6.52 19.36
CA LYS A 280 -23.12 -5.75 19.57
C LYS A 280 -22.93 -4.47 20.40
N LYS A 281 -21.92 -4.42 21.28
CA LYS A 281 -21.76 -3.33 22.27
C LYS A 281 -20.53 -2.46 22.02
N ASN A 282 -19.58 -2.93 21.20
CA ASN A 282 -18.25 -2.34 21.14
C ASN A 282 -17.48 -2.77 19.88
N ILE A 283 -16.64 -1.86 19.42
CA ILE A 283 -15.68 -2.03 18.33
C ILE A 283 -14.27 -2.02 18.94
N GLU A 284 -13.42 -2.95 18.52
CA GLU A 284 -12.02 -3.04 18.91
C GLU A 284 -11.16 -3.21 17.66
N ALA A 285 -10.07 -2.46 17.57
CA ALA A 285 -9.11 -2.55 16.48
C ALA A 285 -7.69 -2.53 17.04
N SER A 286 -6.82 -3.38 16.50
CA SER A 286 -5.39 -3.40 16.83
C SER A 286 -4.57 -3.73 15.61
N VAL A 287 -3.40 -3.09 15.49
CA VAL A 287 -2.41 -3.35 14.45
C VAL A 287 -1.02 -3.33 15.11
N THR A 288 -0.24 -4.36 14.85
CA THR A 288 1.15 -4.46 15.28
C THR A 288 2.00 -4.80 14.06
N THR A 289 2.95 -3.94 13.71
CA THR A 289 3.90 -4.17 12.62
C THR A 289 5.31 -4.15 13.19
N THR A 290 6.09 -5.17 12.88
CA THR A 290 7.52 -5.21 13.21
C THR A 290 8.33 -5.45 11.94
N THR A 291 9.45 -4.76 11.82
CA THR A 291 10.39 -4.95 10.72
C THR A 291 11.79 -4.90 11.27
N LYS A 292 12.62 -5.86 10.90
CA LYS A 292 14.05 -5.87 11.18
C LYS A 292 14.80 -5.92 9.87
N VAL A 293 15.74 -5.01 9.68
CA VAL A 293 16.66 -5.01 8.55
C VAL A 293 18.05 -5.26 9.09
N HIS A 294 18.74 -6.23 8.52
CA HIS A 294 20.10 -6.57 8.86
C HIS A 294 20.93 -6.72 7.57
N ILE A 295 21.49 -5.62 7.09
CA ILE A 295 22.45 -5.60 5.98
C ILE A 295 23.83 -5.20 6.51
N PRO A 296 24.94 -5.45 5.77
CA PRO A 296 26.30 -5.24 6.29
C PRO A 296 26.59 -3.85 6.86
N ILE A 297 25.97 -2.81 6.30
CA ILE A 297 26.19 -1.41 6.70
C ILE A 297 25.08 -0.83 7.58
N LEU A 298 23.96 -1.55 7.77
CA LEU A 298 22.77 -1.03 8.43
C LEU A 298 22.03 -2.14 9.20
N ARG A 299 21.81 -1.90 10.48
CA ARG A 299 20.86 -2.62 11.31
C ARG A 299 19.71 -1.67 11.65
N MET A 300 18.48 -2.09 11.44
CA MET A 300 17.29 -1.31 11.76
C MET A 300 16.24 -2.20 12.39
N ASN A 301 15.61 -1.72 13.45
CA ASN A 301 14.43 -2.33 14.05
C ASN A 301 13.33 -1.28 14.07
N PHE A 302 12.21 -1.58 13.45
CA PHE A 302 11.00 -0.77 13.45
C PHE A 302 9.89 -1.57 14.12
N LYS A 303 9.17 -0.94 15.04
CA LYS A 303 7.99 -1.48 15.69
C LYS A 303 6.91 -0.41 15.68
N GLN A 304 5.73 -0.77 15.23
CA GLN A 304 4.55 0.08 15.26
C GLN A 304 3.40 -0.67 15.89
N GLU A 305 2.74 -0.06 16.86
CA GLU A 305 1.54 -0.57 17.53
C GLU A 305 0.47 0.50 17.46
N LEU A 306 -0.72 0.12 17.01
CA LEU A 306 -1.92 0.94 17.01
C LEU A 306 -3.00 0.13 17.71
N SER A 307 -3.71 0.73 18.66
CA SER A 307 -4.89 0.09 19.25
C SER A 307 -5.98 1.11 19.54
N GLY A 308 -7.22 0.70 19.34
CA GLY A 308 -8.39 1.51 19.60
C GLY A 308 -9.57 0.67 20.04
N ASN A 309 -10.39 1.20 20.94
CA ASN A 309 -11.63 0.55 21.34
C ASN A 309 -12.73 1.56 21.68
N THR A 310 -13.98 1.13 21.57
CA THR A 310 -15.17 1.92 21.92
C THR A 310 -15.88 1.34 23.15
N LYS A 311 -15.13 0.79 24.13
CA LYS A 311 -15.71 0.31 25.40
C LYS A 311 -16.25 1.48 26.23
N SER A 312 -16.61 1.24 27.49
CA SER A 312 -17.06 2.30 28.42
C SER A 312 -16.06 3.46 28.54
N LYS A 313 -14.78 3.23 28.25
CA LYS A 313 -13.71 4.22 28.14
C LYS A 313 -13.08 4.13 26.75
N PRO A 314 -13.63 4.82 25.73
CA PRO A 314 -13.03 4.81 24.41
C PRO A 314 -11.60 5.36 24.44
N THR A 315 -10.69 4.60 23.83
CA THR A 315 -9.28 4.98 23.73
C THR A 315 -8.76 4.73 22.32
N LEU A 316 -7.76 5.52 21.94
CA LEU A 316 -6.93 5.35 20.76
C LEU A 316 -5.48 5.53 21.21
N SER A 317 -4.60 4.61 20.86
CA SER A 317 -3.18 4.68 21.19
C SER A 317 -2.33 4.26 20.01
N SER A 318 -1.22 4.97 19.80
CA SER A 318 -0.20 4.67 18.79
C SER A 318 1.17 4.68 19.47
N SER A 319 2.00 3.69 19.17
CA SER A 319 3.39 3.62 19.59
C SER A 319 4.23 3.29 18.36
N THR A 320 5.31 4.03 18.15
CA THR A 320 6.27 3.79 17.08
C THR A 320 7.65 3.84 17.68
N GLU A 321 8.43 2.79 17.46
CA GLU A 321 9.82 2.66 17.91
C GLU A 321 10.68 2.38 16.69
N LEU A 322 11.71 3.19 16.48
CA LEU A 322 12.71 3.01 15.45
C LEU A 322 14.08 2.98 16.12
N LYS A 323 14.84 1.93 15.90
CA LYS A 323 16.25 1.85 16.29
C LYS A 323 17.06 1.60 15.03
N TYR A 324 18.11 2.37 14.81
CA TYR A 324 19.00 2.18 13.67
C TYR A 324 20.46 2.25 14.10
N ASP A 325 21.31 1.49 13.42
CA ASP A 325 22.75 1.45 13.59
C ASP A 325 23.38 1.29 12.19
N PHE A 326 23.87 2.40 11.67
CA PHE A 326 24.56 2.51 10.41
C PHE A 326 26.06 2.63 10.66
N ASN A 327 26.85 1.83 9.96
CA ASN A 327 28.30 1.91 10.00
C ASN A 327 28.90 1.52 8.65
N SER A 328 29.65 2.44 8.04
CA SER A 328 30.35 2.20 6.79
C SER A 328 31.79 2.67 6.90
N SER A 329 32.72 1.72 6.95
CA SER A 329 34.17 1.99 6.95
C SER A 329 34.61 2.69 5.66
N LYS A 330 34.00 2.37 4.52
CA LYS A 330 34.29 3.01 3.23
C LYS A 330 33.89 4.49 3.19
N LEU A 331 32.85 4.87 3.93
CA LEU A 331 32.36 6.26 3.99
C LEU A 331 32.91 7.01 5.20
N TYR A 332 33.74 6.36 6.03
CA TYR A 332 34.23 6.90 7.31
C TYR A 332 33.10 7.53 8.14
N SER A 333 31.94 6.87 8.15
CA SER A 333 30.72 7.40 8.72
C SER A 333 29.95 6.34 9.50
N SER A 334 29.48 6.75 10.68
CA SER A 334 28.61 5.94 11.53
C SER A 334 27.46 6.81 12.06
N ALA A 335 26.30 6.19 12.26
CA ALA A 335 25.13 6.83 12.82
C ALA A 335 24.27 5.77 13.52
N ARG A 336 24.13 5.89 14.83
CA ARG A 336 23.23 5.07 15.64
C ARG A 336 22.27 5.98 16.37
N GLY A 337 21.02 5.56 16.47
CA GLY A 337 20.02 6.33 17.19
C GLY A 337 18.76 5.55 17.44
N SER A 338 17.88 6.14 18.23
CA SER A 338 16.53 5.65 18.41
C SER A 338 15.52 6.79 18.37
N VAL A 339 14.30 6.47 17.93
CA VAL A 339 13.16 7.37 17.92
C VAL A 339 11.97 6.59 18.47
N ASP A 340 11.46 7.02 19.61
CA ASP A 340 10.25 6.53 20.23
C ASP A 340 9.18 7.61 20.17
N HIS A 341 8.04 7.30 19.57
CA HIS A 341 6.87 8.16 19.53
C HIS A 341 5.68 7.43 20.13
N LYS A 342 4.95 8.11 21.02
CA LYS A 342 3.72 7.61 21.63
C LYS A 342 2.65 8.66 21.55
N PHE A 343 1.44 8.23 21.21
CA PHE A 343 0.24 9.04 21.20
C PHE A 343 -0.87 8.29 21.93
N SER A 344 -1.59 8.98 22.80
CA SER A 344 -2.78 8.47 23.47
C SER A 344 -3.91 9.50 23.35
N LEU A 345 -5.11 9.00 23.07
CA LEU A 345 -6.35 9.75 23.10
C LEU A 345 -7.34 8.95 23.93
N GLU A 346 -7.97 9.63 24.86
CA GLU A 346 -8.97 9.07 25.74
C GLU A 346 -10.18 9.99 25.82
N THR A 347 -11.37 9.43 25.62
CA THR A 347 -12.60 10.19 25.65
C THR A 347 -13.57 9.56 26.64
N LEU A 348 -14.04 10.32 27.62
CA LEU A 348 -15.12 9.97 28.52
C LEU A 348 -16.21 11.04 28.46
N THR A 349 -17.40 10.75 28.99
CA THR A 349 -18.47 11.75 29.11
C THR A 349 -18.08 12.93 30.00
N SER A 350 -17.19 12.71 30.96
CA SER A 350 -16.73 13.71 31.93
C SER A 350 -15.48 14.48 31.49
N TYR A 351 -14.66 13.90 30.60
CA TYR A 351 -13.44 14.54 30.12
C TYR A 351 -12.91 13.97 28.81
N PHE A 352 -12.03 14.73 28.19
CA PHE A 352 -11.30 14.40 26.97
C PHE A 352 -9.81 14.66 27.22
N SER A 353 -8.95 13.69 26.88
CA SER A 353 -7.50 13.77 27.07
C SER A 353 -6.74 13.35 25.82
N ILE A 354 -5.77 14.15 25.39
CA ILE A 354 -4.79 13.83 24.36
C ILE A 354 -3.40 13.96 24.96
N GLU A 355 -2.54 12.97 24.74
CA GLU A 355 -1.14 13.03 25.09
C GLU A 355 -0.29 12.55 23.90
N SER A 356 0.83 13.23 23.67
CA SER A 356 1.80 12.89 22.64
C SER A 356 3.19 13.08 23.21
N SER A 357 4.05 12.07 23.04
CA SER A 357 5.44 12.14 23.46
C SER A 357 6.35 11.61 22.36
N THR A 358 7.44 12.32 22.09
CA THR A 358 8.49 11.90 21.16
C THR A 358 9.83 11.99 21.86
N LYS A 359 10.64 10.94 21.79
CA LYS A 359 12.02 10.91 22.27
C LYS A 359 12.89 10.42 21.13
N GLY A 360 13.97 11.14 20.87
CA GLY A 360 14.93 10.81 19.83
C GLY A 360 16.34 10.99 20.35
N ASP A 361 17.23 10.09 19.99
CA ASP A 361 18.66 10.22 20.20
C ASP A 361 19.42 9.84 18.95
N ILE A 362 20.56 10.50 18.74
CA ILE A 362 21.50 10.18 17.68
C ILE A 362 22.92 10.32 18.22
N LYS A 363 23.78 9.39 17.81
CA LYS A 363 25.23 9.43 18.00
C LYS A 363 25.90 8.90 16.75
N GLY A 364 27.00 9.51 16.34
CA GLY A 364 27.70 9.05 15.16
C GLY A 364 29.01 9.77 14.94
N SER A 365 29.63 9.46 13.81
CA SER A 365 30.86 10.10 13.38
C SER A 365 30.87 10.30 11.88
N ILE A 366 31.49 11.37 11.40
CA ILE A 366 31.79 11.61 9.98
C ILE A 366 33.24 12.05 9.90
N LEU A 367 34.08 11.36 9.11
CA LEU A 367 35.51 11.69 8.95
C LEU A 367 36.22 11.86 10.32
N SER A 368 35.92 10.96 11.26
CA SER A 368 36.43 10.97 12.64
C SER A 368 35.98 12.16 13.51
N ARG A 369 35.00 12.96 13.07
CA ARG A 369 34.33 13.95 13.92
C ARG A 369 33.06 13.37 14.49
N GLU A 370 33.01 13.26 15.82
CA GLU A 370 31.84 12.76 16.53
C GLU A 370 30.74 13.82 16.63
N TYR A 371 29.50 13.37 16.58
CA TYR A 371 28.33 14.18 16.85
C TYR A 371 27.35 13.37 17.69
N SER A 372 26.61 14.06 18.54
CA SER A 372 25.53 13.46 19.31
C SER A 372 24.45 14.50 19.54
N GLY A 373 23.21 14.06 19.67
CA GLY A 373 22.10 14.92 20.03
C GLY A 373 20.95 14.11 20.63
N THR A 374 20.18 14.76 21.49
CA THR A 374 18.94 14.20 22.03
C THR A 374 17.82 15.22 21.88
N VAL A 375 16.61 14.74 21.61
CA VAL A 375 15.39 15.55 21.57
C VAL A 375 14.28 14.83 22.32
N ALA A 376 13.58 15.54 23.17
CA ALA A 376 12.39 15.06 23.84
C ALA A 376 11.28 16.11 23.75
N SER A 377 10.10 15.70 23.32
CA SER A 377 8.91 16.53 23.26
C SER A 377 7.75 15.82 23.93
N GLU A 378 7.03 16.52 24.79
CA GLU A 378 5.81 16.06 25.42
C GLU A 378 4.74 17.14 25.23
N ALA A 379 3.56 16.76 24.77
CA ALA A 379 2.42 17.63 24.62
C ALA A 379 1.19 16.92 25.19
N SER A 380 0.43 17.61 26.03
CA SER A 380 -0.84 17.10 26.53
C SER A 380 -1.93 18.16 26.52
N THR A 381 -3.17 17.74 26.33
CA THR A 381 -4.35 18.57 26.41
C THR A 381 -5.46 17.79 27.10
N TYR A 382 -6.04 18.41 28.11
CA TYR A 382 -7.11 17.86 28.92
C TYR A 382 -8.27 18.85 28.96
N LEU A 383 -9.48 18.37 28.70
CA LEU A 383 -10.71 19.16 28.67
C LEU A 383 -11.77 18.47 29.52
N ASN A 384 -12.42 19.20 30.41
CA ASN A 384 -13.59 18.73 31.15
C ASN A 384 -14.63 19.84 31.30
N SER A 385 -15.74 19.57 32.00
CA SER A 385 -16.81 20.55 32.24
C SER A 385 -16.38 21.80 33.03
N LYS A 386 -15.24 21.76 33.71
CA LYS A 386 -14.70 22.87 34.52
C LYS A 386 -13.68 23.72 33.76
N GLY A 387 -13.25 23.31 32.56
CA GLY A 387 -12.32 24.06 31.71
C GLY A 387 -11.32 23.19 30.94
N SER A 388 -10.41 23.86 30.22
CA SER A 388 -9.34 23.24 29.44
C SER A 388 -7.96 23.52 30.03
N ARG A 389 -7.05 22.55 29.92
CA ARG A 389 -5.62 22.68 30.27
C ARG A 389 -4.77 22.05 29.17
N SER A 390 -3.73 22.76 28.75
CA SER A 390 -2.77 22.25 27.77
C SER A 390 -1.34 22.54 28.24
N SER A 391 -0.42 21.62 27.98
CA SER A 391 1.00 21.81 28.27
C SER A 391 1.85 21.27 27.12
N VAL A 392 2.98 21.94 26.87
CA VAL A 392 3.99 21.52 25.91
C VAL A 392 5.35 21.68 26.58
N LYS A 393 6.18 20.64 26.45
CA LYS A 393 7.55 20.60 26.94
C LYS A 393 8.45 20.15 25.80
N LEU A 394 9.51 20.91 25.55
CA LEU A 394 10.53 20.60 24.56
C LEU A 394 11.90 20.65 25.24
N GLN A 395 12.70 19.62 25.04
CA GLN A 395 14.08 19.52 25.51
C GLN A 395 14.94 19.05 24.35
N ALA A 396 16.07 19.72 24.13
CA ALA A 396 17.09 19.30 23.16
C ALA A 396 18.47 19.55 23.77
N ALA A 397 19.41 18.63 23.53
CA ALA A 397 20.79 18.70 24.03
C ALA A 397 21.77 18.12 23.01
#